data_AF-A0A944C0T2-F1
#
_entry.id   AF-A0A944C0T2-F1
#
_cell.length_a   1.000
_cell.length_b   1.000
_cell.length_c   1.000
_cell.angle_alpha   90.00
_cell.angle_beta   90.00
_cell.angle_gamma   90.00
#
_symmetry.space_group_name_H-M   'P 1'
#
loop_
_entity.id
_entity.type
_entity.pdbx_description
1 polymer ?
#
loop_
_entity_poly.entity_id
_entity_poly.type
_entity_poly.pdbx_seq_one_letter_code
_entity_poly.pdbx_strand_id
1 'polypeptide(L)' 'MLKKLKKQVLEANLMLPRYNLVTFTWGNVSGIDRERG' A
#
# COMPACT_ATOMS: atom_id res chain seq x y z
N MET A 1 2.81 -15.51 8.33
CA MET A 1 2.14 -14.86 7.17
C MET A 1 1.97 -13.37 7.46
N LEU A 2 2.39 -12.48 6.54
CA LEU A 2 2.45 -11.01 6.69
C LEU A 2 1.07 -10.30 6.67
N LYS A 3 0.06 -10.83 7.38
CA LYS A 3 -1.34 -10.33 7.33
C LYS A 3 -1.46 -8.84 7.67
N LYS A 4 -0.74 -8.37 8.70
CA LYS A 4 -0.73 -6.95 9.12
C LYS A 4 -0.15 -6.05 8.03
N LEU A 5 1.03 -6.41 7.50
CA LEU A 5 1.69 -5.63 6.45
C LEU A 5 0.82 -5.55 5.18
N LYS A 6 0.20 -6.67 4.77
CA LYS A 6 -0.73 -6.68 3.63
C LYS A 6 -1.90 -5.72 3.83
N LYS A 7 -2.49 -5.67 5.03
CA LYS A 7 -3.59 -4.75 5.36
C LYS A 7 -3.14 -3.28 5.28
N GLN A 8 -1.97 -2.96 5.83
CA GLN A 8 -1.40 -1.61 5.78
C GLN A 8 -1.13 -1.15 4.35
N VAL A 9 -0.52 -2.02 3.53
CA VAL A 9 -0.23 -1.72 2.12
C VAL A 9 -1.52 -1.55 1.31
N LEU A 10 -2.54 -2.38 1.56
CA LEU A 10 -3.85 -2.24 0.92
C LEU A 10 -4.49 -0.89 1.27
N GLU A 11 -4.56 -0.55 2.55
CA GLU A 11 -5.13 0.72 3.03
C GLU A 11 -4.40 1.93 2.42
N ALA A 12 -3.07 1.89 2.33
CA ALA A 12 -2.28 2.95 1.72
C ALA A 12 -2.53 3.08 0.21
N ASN A 13 -2.63 1.97 -0.53
CA ASN A 13 -2.99 2.01 -1.95
C ASN A 13 -4.39 2.60 -2.18
N LEU A 14 -5.35 2.29 -1.29
CA LEU A 14 -6.71 2.87 -1.35
C LEU A 14 -6.75 4.36 -1.03
N MET A 15 -5.74 4.91 -0.35
CA MET A 15 -5.64 6.35 -0.09
C MET A 15 -5.19 7.14 -1.32
N LEU A 16 -4.41 6.55 -2.23
CA LEU A 16 -3.93 7.22 -3.44
C LEU A 16 -5.05 7.88 -4.26
N PRO A 17 -6.14 7.17 -4.65
CA PRO A 17 -7.26 7.82 -5.36
C PRO A 17 -8.06 8.76 -4.46
N ARG A 18 -8.18 8.49 -3.14
CA ARG A 18 -8.92 9.35 -2.21
C ARG A 18 -8.30 10.75 -2.08
N TYR A 19 -6.98 10.84 -2.21
CA TYR A 19 -6.25 12.11 -2.21
C TYR A 19 -5.99 12.67 -3.61
N ASN A 20 -6.62 12.11 -4.66
CA ASN A 20 -6.42 12.51 -6.06
C ASN A 20 -4.95 12.47 -6.52
N LEU A 21 -4.15 11.53 -6.01
CA LEU A 21 -2.72 11.40 -6.35
C LEU A 21 -2.48 10.56 -7.60
N VAL A 22 -3.49 9.80 -8.06
CA VAL A 22 -3.38 8.87 -9.19
C VAL A 22 -4.66 8.90 -10.03
N THR A 23 -4.54 8.49 -11.29
CA THR A 23 -5.67 8.18 -12.19
C THR A 23 -5.48 6.78 -12.78
N PHE A 24 -6.57 6.16 -13.23
CA PHE A 24 -6.59 4.77 -13.70
C PHE A 24 -5.91 3.83 -12.70
N THR A 25 -5.00 2.98 -13.17
CA THR A 25 -4.23 2.02 -12.37
C THR A 25 -2.82 2.50 -12.05
N TRP A 26 -2.54 3.80 -12.19
CA TRP A 26 -1.22 4.35 -11.93
C TRP A 26 -0.91 4.40 -10.43
N GLY A 27 0.38 4.39 -10.11
CA GLY A 27 0.89 4.45 -8.74
C GLY A 27 0.77 3.12 -7.99
N ASN A 28 1.64 2.95 -6.99
CA ASN A 28 1.62 1.83 -6.08
C ASN A 28 2.27 2.22 -4.76
N VAL A 29 1.83 1.59 -3.67
CA VAL A 29 2.51 1.63 -2.37
C VAL A 29 3.00 0.23 -2.04
N SER A 30 4.23 0.14 -1.54
CA SER A 30 4.85 -1.09 -1.02
C SER A 30 5.19 -0.93 0.47
N GLY A 31 5.46 -2.04 1.15
CA GLY A 31 5.85 -2.03 2.56
C GLY A 31 6.87 -3.13 2.84
N ILE A 32 7.74 -2.89 3.82
CA ILE A 32 8.82 -3.80 4.22
C ILE A 32 8.68 -4.18 5.70
N ASP A 33 8.83 -5.47 6.00
CA ASP A 33 8.97 -6.00 7.36
C ASP A 33 10.46 -6.22 7.63
N ARG A 34 11.11 -5.28 8.33
CA ARG A 34 12.57 -5.28 8.55
C ARG A 34 13.07 -6.40 9.48
N GLU A 35 12.19 -7.02 10.26
CA GLU A 35 12.57 -8.16 11.10
C GLU A 35 12.71 -9.45 10.28
N ARG A 36 12.20 -9.44 9.04
CA ARG A 36 12.16 -10.58 8.13
C ARG A 36 12.82 -10.32 6.78
N GLY A 37 13.54 -9.20 6.64
CA GLY A 37 14.11 -8.70 5.39
C GLY A 37 15.62 -8.52 5.47
#